data_AF-A0A924IPA2-F1
#
_entry.id   AF-A0A924IPA2-F1
#
_cell.length_a   1.000
_cell.length_b   1.000
_cell.length_c   1.000
_cell.angle_alpha   90.00
_cell.angle_beta   90.00
_cell.angle_gamma   90.00
#
_symmetry.space_group_name_H-M   'P 1'
#
loop_
_entity.id
_entity.type
_entity.pdbx_description
1 polymer ?
#
loop_
_entity_poly.entity_id
_entity_poly.type
_entity_poly.pdbx_seq_one_letter_code
_entity_poly.pdbx_strand_id
1 'polypeptide(L)'
;MNPTEHPITEDDIANFLANTPDFFERHAELLATVQLSSGHGSRAVSLQERQAGMLREKIKGLETRVVDMIRHGTDNEAIAARLQRWTQRMLQVPHANEVPGAMVQGLLDDLLIPQAAIKLWDTSAALASEAFTHGVSQDIRTFTASLSAPYCGINAGFEAVGWLAGGASVQSLALIPLMSVRASADALLPVSGLLILASPDVERFQAGMGVDFLVH
;
A
#
# COMPACT_ATOMS: atom_id res chain seq x y z
N MET A 1 4.60 -39.87 66.58
CA MET A 1 3.31 -39.16 66.44
C MET A 1 3.40 -38.38 65.12
N ASN A 2 2.91 -38.95 64.02
CA ASN A 2 2.91 -38.30 62.71
C ASN A 2 1.52 -37.69 62.51
N PRO A 3 1.39 -36.40 62.13
CA PRO A 3 0.09 -35.83 61.82
C PRO A 3 -0.48 -36.51 60.58
N THR A 4 -1.69 -37.05 60.71
CA THR A 4 -2.46 -37.64 59.60
C THR A 4 -2.91 -36.52 58.68
N GLU A 5 -2.18 -36.28 57.58
CA GLU A 5 -2.66 -35.46 56.47
C GLU A 5 -3.98 -36.06 55.96
N HIS A 6 -5.09 -35.38 56.21
CA HIS A 6 -6.37 -35.74 55.61
C HIS A 6 -6.35 -35.28 54.16
N PRO A 7 -6.42 -36.19 53.17
CA PRO A 7 -6.49 -35.79 51.77
C PRO A 7 -7.79 -35.01 51.55
N ILE A 8 -7.69 -33.85 50.91
CA ILE A 8 -8.85 -33.02 50.55
C ILE A 8 -9.75 -33.85 49.64
N THR A 9 -10.99 -34.08 50.05
CA THR A 9 -11.97 -34.85 49.26
C THR A 9 -12.75 -33.95 48.31
N GLU A 10 -13.38 -34.53 47.29
CA GLU A 10 -14.26 -33.78 46.37
C GLU A 10 -15.44 -33.11 47.10
N ASP A 11 -15.96 -33.77 48.14
CA ASP A 11 -17.03 -33.22 48.99
C ASP A 11 -16.56 -32.00 49.79
N ASP A 12 -15.30 -31.99 50.24
CA ASP A 12 -14.71 -30.84 50.92
C ASP A 12 -14.58 -29.63 49.98
N ILE A 13 -14.19 -29.87 48.72
CA ILE A 13 -14.10 -28.84 47.68
C ILE A 13 -15.49 -28.30 47.34
N ALA A 14 -16.48 -29.18 47.17
CA ALA A 14 -17.86 -28.79 46.87
C ALA A 14 -18.47 -27.95 48.01
N ASN A 15 -18.27 -28.36 49.26
CA ASN A 15 -18.72 -27.62 50.45
C ASN A 15 -18.00 -26.28 50.59
N PHE A 16 -16.70 -26.22 50.26
CA PHE A 16 -15.93 -24.98 50.30
C PHE A 16 -16.42 -23.97 49.24
N LEU A 17 -16.64 -24.42 48.00
CA LEU A 17 -17.16 -23.57 46.92
C LEU A 17 -18.59 -23.09 47.17
N ALA A 18 -19.45 -23.95 47.73
CA ALA A 18 -20.84 -23.57 48.07
C ALA A 18 -20.91 -22.47 49.14
N ASN A 19 -19.97 -22.47 50.08
CA ASN A 19 -19.92 -21.49 51.16
C ASN A 19 -19.03 -20.28 50.86
N THR A 20 -18.37 -20.24 49.70
CA THR A 20 -17.43 -19.17 49.30
C THR A 20 -17.73 -18.69 47.87
N PRO A 21 -18.86 -17.98 47.65
CA PRO A 21 -19.32 -17.60 46.31
C PRO A 21 -18.38 -16.60 45.59
N ASP A 22 -17.61 -15.83 46.34
CA ASP A 22 -16.59 -14.88 45.88
C ASP A 22 -15.28 -15.55 45.43
N PHE A 23 -15.12 -16.86 45.64
CA PHE A 23 -13.91 -17.60 45.32
C PHE A 23 -13.47 -17.42 43.86
N PHE A 24 -14.43 -17.47 42.92
CA PHE A 24 -14.14 -17.34 41.50
C PHE A 24 -13.84 -15.90 41.05
N GLU A 25 -14.28 -14.89 41.81
CA GLU A 25 -13.87 -13.50 41.57
C GLU A 25 -12.41 -13.29 41.97
N ARG A 26 -11.99 -13.88 43.10
CA ARG A 26 -10.60 -13.82 43.60
C ARG A 26 -9.62 -14.68 42.81
N HIS A 27 -10.12 -15.72 42.15
CA HIS A 27 -9.34 -16.66 41.35
C HIS A 27 -9.83 -16.72 39.89
N ALA A 28 -10.01 -15.56 39.25
CA ALA A 28 -10.49 -15.45 37.88
C ALA A 28 -9.60 -16.20 36.84
N GLU A 29 -8.30 -16.33 37.11
CA GLU A 29 -7.38 -17.13 36.29
C GLU A 29 -7.74 -18.62 36.28
N LEU A 30 -8.22 -19.16 37.41
CA LEU A 30 -8.68 -20.55 37.50
C LEU A 30 -9.87 -20.80 36.57
N LEU A 31 -10.82 -19.86 36.48
CA LEU A 31 -11.95 -19.93 35.53
C LEU A 31 -11.49 -19.98 34.06
N ALA A 32 -10.38 -19.31 33.72
CA ALA A 32 -9.86 -19.33 32.35
C ALA A 32 -9.23 -20.68 31.97
N THR A 33 -8.72 -21.43 32.95
CA THR A 33 -8.13 -22.77 32.78
C THR A 33 -9.09 -23.93 32.98
N VAL A 34 -10.14 -23.76 33.80
CA VAL A 34 -11.09 -24.83 34.10
C VAL A 34 -12.06 -25.02 32.92
N GLN A 35 -11.93 -26.14 32.22
CA GLN A 35 -12.93 -26.57 31.24
C GLN A 35 -14.09 -27.22 31.98
N LEU A 36 -15.16 -26.47 32.23
CA LEU A 36 -16.42 -27.03 32.71
C LEU A 36 -17.10 -27.78 31.56
N SER A 37 -16.79 -29.06 31.40
CA SER A 37 -17.59 -29.92 30.52
C SER A 37 -19.01 -29.98 31.06
N SER A 38 -19.93 -29.27 30.40
CA SER A 38 -21.34 -29.29 30.79
C SER A 38 -21.86 -30.73 30.84
N GLY A 39 -22.71 -31.06 31.82
CA GLY A 39 -23.24 -32.41 32.06
C GLY A 39 -24.13 -32.99 30.93
N HIS A 40 -24.22 -32.32 29.79
CA HIS A 40 -24.86 -32.83 28.58
C HIS A 40 -23.77 -33.38 27.65
N GLY A 41 -23.39 -34.63 27.89
CA GLY A 41 -22.18 -35.27 27.37
C GLY A 41 -21.86 -34.98 25.90
N SER A 42 -20.58 -34.68 25.63
CA SER A 42 -19.84 -34.49 24.35
C SER A 42 -20.51 -33.86 23.12
N ARG A 43 -21.81 -33.54 23.16
CA ARG A 43 -22.65 -33.21 21.99
C ARG A 43 -23.37 -31.87 22.14
N ALA A 44 -23.40 -31.27 23.33
CA ALA A 44 -24.03 -29.97 23.57
C ALA A 44 -23.00 -28.95 24.08
N VAL A 45 -22.34 -28.26 23.16
CA VAL A 45 -21.54 -27.07 23.47
C VAL A 45 -22.49 -25.96 23.92
N SER A 46 -22.23 -25.32 25.06
CA SER A 46 -23.08 -24.23 25.55
C SER A 46 -23.11 -23.09 24.53
N LEU A 47 -24.29 -22.52 24.28
CA LEU A 47 -24.44 -21.37 23.38
C LEU A 47 -23.50 -20.23 23.78
N GLN A 48 -23.27 -20.05 25.09
CA GLN A 48 -22.36 -19.03 25.64
C GLN A 48 -20.89 -19.34 25.31
N GLU A 49 -20.48 -20.61 25.35
CA GLU A 49 -19.11 -21.03 24.96
C GLU A 49 -18.88 -20.82 23.46
N ARG A 50 -19.87 -21.16 22.61
CA ARG A 50 -19.80 -20.84 21.18
C ARG A 50 -19.74 -19.33 20.95
N GLN A 51 -20.56 -18.55 21.64
CA GLN A 51 -20.57 -17.09 21.52
C GLN A 51 -19.24 -16.48 21.98
N ALA A 52 -18.68 -16.93 23.09
CA ALA A 52 -17.37 -16.51 23.57
C ALA A 52 -16.25 -16.87 22.60
N GLY A 53 -16.27 -18.08 22.03
CA GLY A 53 -15.34 -18.50 20.99
C GLY A 53 -15.43 -17.62 19.73
N MET A 54 -16.64 -17.35 19.26
CA MET A 54 -16.88 -16.45 18.10
C MET A 54 -16.40 -15.02 18.36
N LEU A 55 -16.60 -14.50 19.58
CA LEU A 55 -16.12 -13.18 19.96
C LEU A 55 -14.59 -13.12 20.01
N ARG A 56 -13.92 -14.15 20.56
CA ARG A 56 -12.45 -14.22 20.57
C ARG A 56 -11.89 -14.26 19.14
N GLU A 57 -12.47 -15.05 18.26
CA GLU A 57 -12.03 -15.11 16.85
C GLU A 57 -12.25 -13.77 16.13
N LYS A 58 -13.39 -13.11 16.41
CA LYS A 58 -13.67 -11.77 15.87
C LYS A 58 -12.70 -10.71 16.38
N ILE A 59 -12.35 -10.76 17.67
CA ILE A 59 -11.35 -9.86 18.28
C ILE A 59 -10.00 -10.08 17.61
N LYS A 60 -9.53 -11.32 17.51
CA LYS A 60 -8.27 -11.66 16.83
C LYS A 60 -8.25 -11.15 15.38
N GLY A 61 -9.33 -11.35 14.64
CA GLY A 61 -9.45 -10.85 13.25
C GLY A 61 -9.55 -9.33 13.15
N LEU A 62 -9.97 -8.63 14.20
CA LEU A 62 -9.93 -7.16 14.27
C LEU A 62 -8.52 -6.66 14.62
N GLU A 63 -7.85 -7.30 15.58
CA GLU A 63 -6.47 -6.99 15.97
C GLU A 63 -5.51 -7.11 14.78
N THR A 64 -5.60 -8.18 13.99
CA THR A 64 -4.79 -8.33 12.77
C THR A 64 -5.02 -7.18 11.79
N ARG A 65 -6.30 -6.81 11.56
CA ARG A 65 -6.62 -5.69 10.65
C ARG A 65 -6.12 -4.34 11.15
N VAL A 66 -6.12 -4.12 12.47
CA VAL A 66 -5.56 -2.90 13.06
C VAL A 66 -4.05 -2.84 12.84
N VAL A 67 -3.35 -3.96 13.02
CA VAL A 67 -1.90 -4.04 12.74
C VAL A 67 -1.60 -3.75 11.28
N ASP A 68 -2.35 -4.36 10.36
CA ASP A 68 -2.20 -4.10 8.92
C ASP A 68 -2.45 -2.63 8.58
N MET A 69 -3.50 -2.03 9.15
CA MET A 69 -3.82 -0.62 8.96
C MET A 69 -2.70 0.30 9.48
N ILE A 70 -2.12 0.01 10.64
CA ILE A 70 -0.98 0.77 11.18
C ILE A 70 0.21 0.67 10.23
N ARG A 71 0.52 -0.53 9.73
CA ARG A 71 1.61 -0.73 8.76
C ARG A 71 1.38 0.06 7.48
N HIS A 72 0.18 -0.02 6.91
CA HIS A 72 -0.18 0.79 5.73
C HIS A 72 -0.12 2.30 6.03
N GLY A 73 -0.52 2.73 7.23
CA GLY A 73 -0.39 4.11 7.68
C GLY A 73 1.07 4.58 7.70
N THR A 74 1.98 3.78 8.26
CA THR A 74 3.41 4.10 8.28
C THR A 74 4.03 4.14 6.89
N ASP A 75 3.62 3.23 5.99
CA ASP A 75 4.09 3.22 4.60
C ASP A 75 3.61 4.46 3.84
N ASN A 76 2.34 4.84 4.01
CA ASN A 76 1.76 6.03 3.40
C ASN A 76 2.41 7.32 3.90
N GLU A 77 2.70 7.43 5.19
CA GLU A 77 3.43 8.58 5.76
C GLU A 77 4.84 8.69 5.16
N ALA A 78 5.53 7.56 4.98
CA ALA A 78 6.84 7.53 4.34
C ALA A 78 6.77 7.96 2.86
N ILE A 79 5.73 7.54 2.12
CA ILE A 79 5.49 7.98 0.74
C ILE A 79 5.21 9.48 0.69
N ALA A 80 4.34 10.00 1.56
CA ALA A 80 4.01 11.42 1.62
C ALA A 80 5.25 12.28 1.91
N ALA A 81 6.11 11.85 2.84
CA ALA A 81 7.36 12.54 3.14
C ALA A 81 8.34 12.54 1.95
N ARG A 82 8.41 11.44 1.19
CA ARG A 82 9.22 11.36 -0.06
C ARG A 82 8.68 12.30 -1.12
N LEU A 83 7.36 12.30 -1.32
CA LEU A 83 6.70 13.20 -2.27
C LEU A 83 6.97 14.66 -1.92
N GLN A 84 6.86 15.05 -0.65
CA GLN A 84 7.15 16.41 -0.22
C GLN A 84 8.60 16.83 -0.51
N ARG A 85 9.58 15.95 -0.21
CA ARG A 85 10.99 16.21 -0.53
C ARG A 85 11.22 16.33 -2.04
N TRP A 86 10.60 15.45 -2.82
CA TRP A 86 10.67 15.49 -4.27
C TRP A 86 10.10 16.80 -4.83
N THR A 87 8.93 17.24 -4.35
CA THR A 87 8.34 18.52 -4.72
C THR A 87 9.24 19.70 -4.33
N GLN A 88 9.85 19.68 -3.15
CA GLN A 88 10.81 20.72 -2.74
C GLN A 88 12.04 20.77 -3.64
N ARG A 89 12.59 19.60 -4.02
CA ARG A 89 13.69 19.51 -4.99
C ARG A 89 13.30 20.15 -6.32
N MET A 90 12.09 19.89 -6.81
CA MET A 90 11.60 20.48 -8.05
C MET A 90 11.47 22.00 -7.98
N LEU A 91 10.99 22.54 -6.85
CA LEU A 91 10.86 23.98 -6.62
C LEU A 91 12.21 24.70 -6.51
N GLN A 92 13.30 23.99 -6.26
CA GLN A 92 14.65 24.53 -6.13
C GLN A 92 15.45 24.49 -7.44
N VAL A 93 14.91 23.89 -8.51
CA VAL A 93 15.59 23.82 -9.81
C VAL A 93 15.58 25.21 -10.47
N PRO A 94 16.75 25.82 -10.72
CA PRO A 94 16.84 27.21 -11.17
C PRO A 94 16.51 27.38 -12.67
N HIS A 95 16.76 26.35 -13.47
CA HIS A 95 16.63 26.42 -14.93
C HIS A 95 15.60 25.43 -15.45
N ALA A 96 14.71 25.89 -16.33
CA ALA A 96 13.61 25.09 -16.86
C ALA A 96 14.06 23.84 -17.63
N ASN A 97 15.25 23.86 -18.25
CA ASN A 97 15.81 22.71 -18.95
C ASN A 97 16.33 21.61 -18.00
N GLU A 98 16.64 21.95 -16.74
CA GLU A 98 17.08 20.98 -15.74
C GLU A 98 15.90 20.25 -15.08
N VAL A 99 14.71 20.83 -15.14
CA VAL A 99 13.48 20.31 -14.49
C VAL A 99 13.18 18.86 -14.90
N PRO A 100 13.13 18.47 -16.19
CA PRO A 100 12.83 17.08 -16.57
C PRO A 100 13.86 16.07 -16.02
N GLY A 101 15.14 16.45 -16.01
CA GLY A 101 16.21 15.62 -15.46
C GLY A 101 16.09 15.45 -13.94
N ALA A 102 15.89 16.56 -13.21
CA ALA A 102 15.68 16.55 -11.77
C ALA A 102 14.44 15.73 -11.38
N MET A 103 13.37 15.81 -12.17
CA MET A 103 12.14 15.06 -11.94
C MET A 103 12.37 13.55 -12.04
N VAL A 104 13.03 13.08 -13.11
CA VAL A 104 13.37 11.66 -13.29
C VAL A 104 14.30 11.18 -12.18
N GLN A 105 15.35 11.94 -11.86
CA GLN A 105 16.27 11.56 -10.78
C GLN A 105 15.56 11.42 -9.44
N GLY A 106 14.66 12.35 -9.10
CA GLY A 106 13.87 12.24 -7.88
C GLY A 106 12.90 11.05 -7.85
N LEU A 107 12.34 10.65 -8.99
CA LEU A 107 11.53 9.42 -9.08
C LEU A 107 12.37 8.17 -8.78
N LEU A 108 13.61 8.13 -9.27
CA LEU A 108 14.53 7.01 -9.03
C LEU A 108 15.04 7.00 -7.59
N ASP A 109 15.52 8.14 -7.09
CA ASP A 109 16.20 8.24 -5.79
C ASP A 109 15.21 8.30 -4.61
N ASP A 110 14.22 9.19 -4.67
CA ASP A 110 13.35 9.49 -3.54
C ASP A 110 12.14 8.55 -3.49
N LEU A 111 11.54 8.26 -4.66
CA LEU A 111 10.36 7.39 -4.80
C LEU A 111 10.71 5.94 -5.15
N LEU A 112 12.01 5.62 -5.28
CA LEU A 112 12.54 4.28 -5.52
C LEU A 112 11.92 3.58 -6.73
N ILE A 113 11.56 4.34 -7.77
CA ILE A 113 11.09 3.80 -9.03
C ILE A 113 12.28 3.15 -9.75
N PRO A 114 12.20 1.89 -10.23
CA PRO A 114 13.37 1.21 -10.80
C PRO A 114 13.89 1.87 -12.08
N GLN A 115 12.97 2.29 -12.95
CA GLN A 115 13.28 2.90 -14.23
C GLN A 115 12.25 3.98 -14.54
N ALA A 116 12.70 5.14 -14.98
CA ALA A 116 11.84 6.25 -15.38
C ALA A 116 12.49 7.04 -16.53
N ALA A 117 11.66 7.59 -17.42
CA ALA A 117 12.09 8.51 -18.45
C ALA A 117 10.98 9.51 -18.79
N ILE A 118 11.38 10.70 -19.24
CA ILE A 118 10.48 11.75 -19.69
C ILE A 118 10.85 12.18 -21.11
N LYS A 119 9.83 12.39 -21.93
CA LYS A 119 9.94 13.11 -23.19
C LYS A 119 8.91 14.21 -23.30
N LEU A 120 9.32 15.35 -23.83
CA LEU A 120 8.47 16.52 -24.06
C LEU A 120 8.45 16.85 -25.55
N TRP A 121 7.35 17.43 -26.02
CA TRP A 121 7.21 17.96 -27.37
C TRP A 121 6.43 19.26 -27.35
N ASP A 122 6.45 19.97 -28.49
CA ASP A 122 5.87 21.30 -28.65
C ASP A 122 6.41 22.31 -27.61
N THR A 123 7.68 22.13 -27.23
CA THR A 123 8.41 23.00 -26.30
C THR A 123 8.86 24.29 -26.98
N SER A 124 9.29 25.28 -26.18
CA SER A 124 9.88 26.51 -26.71
C SER A 124 11.18 26.23 -27.49
N ALA A 125 11.53 27.13 -28.42
CA ALA A 125 12.76 27.01 -29.22
C ALA A 125 14.03 26.94 -28.36
N ALA A 126 14.02 27.52 -27.15
CA ALA A 126 15.14 27.47 -26.21
C ALA A 126 15.42 26.06 -25.67
N LEU A 127 14.43 25.15 -25.69
CA LEU A 127 14.55 23.78 -25.20
C LEU A 127 14.69 22.76 -26.34
N ALA A 128 14.64 23.19 -27.60
CA ALA A 128 14.55 22.30 -28.76
C ALA A 128 15.79 21.43 -28.99
N SER A 129 16.94 21.78 -28.38
CA SER A 129 18.18 20.99 -28.43
C SER A 129 18.35 20.02 -27.26
N GLU A 130 17.42 20.03 -26.31
CA GLU A 130 17.51 19.20 -25.11
C GLU A 130 17.18 17.74 -25.41
N ALA A 131 17.91 16.80 -24.80
CA ALA A 131 17.77 15.37 -25.04
C ALA A 131 16.34 14.84 -24.78
N PHE A 132 15.59 15.47 -23.87
CA PHE A 132 14.21 15.11 -23.57
C PHE A 132 13.21 15.53 -24.68
N THR A 133 13.63 16.30 -25.69
CA THR A 133 12.76 16.69 -26.82
C THR A 133 12.94 15.83 -28.08
N HIS A 134 13.94 14.94 -28.09
CA HIS A 134 14.28 14.09 -29.22
C HIS A 134 13.81 12.63 -29.05
N GLY A 135 13.68 11.89 -30.16
CA GLY A 135 13.36 10.45 -30.13
C GLY A 135 11.89 10.15 -29.82
N VAL A 136 10.99 11.08 -30.19
CA VAL A 136 9.54 10.95 -30.03
C VAL A 136 8.91 10.85 -31.42
N SER A 137 8.36 9.67 -31.75
CA SER A 137 7.64 9.43 -33.00
C SER A 137 6.29 10.17 -33.05
N GLN A 138 5.66 10.23 -34.23
CA GLN A 138 4.29 10.75 -34.34
C GLN A 138 3.26 9.77 -33.75
N ASP A 139 3.55 8.47 -33.79
CA ASP A 139 2.68 7.42 -33.28
C ASP A 139 2.57 7.50 -31.76
N ILE A 140 3.69 7.68 -31.05
CA ILE A 140 3.66 7.83 -29.59
C ILE A 140 2.97 9.11 -29.14
N ARG A 141 3.07 10.21 -29.90
CA ARG A 141 2.32 11.45 -29.63
C ARG A 141 0.82 11.23 -29.78
N THR A 142 0.41 10.58 -30.86
CA THR A 142 -1.00 10.26 -31.14
C THR A 142 -1.58 9.32 -30.08
N PHE A 143 -0.83 8.28 -29.72
CA PHE A 143 -1.18 7.37 -28.64
C PHE A 143 -1.33 8.11 -27.31
N THR A 144 -0.34 8.92 -26.93
CA THR A 144 -0.37 9.67 -25.66
C THR A 144 -1.55 10.65 -25.62
N ALA A 145 -1.87 11.31 -26.74
CA ALA A 145 -3.03 12.20 -26.84
C ALA A 145 -4.37 11.46 -26.73
N SER A 146 -4.42 10.15 -27.01
CA SER A 146 -5.62 9.33 -26.84
C SER A 146 -5.86 8.85 -25.41
N LEU A 147 -4.86 8.98 -24.52
CA LEU A 147 -4.97 8.59 -23.12
C LEU A 147 -5.80 9.62 -22.34
N SER A 148 -6.98 9.20 -21.88
CA SER A 148 -7.82 10.00 -20.97
C SER A 148 -7.38 9.90 -19.50
N ALA A 149 -6.57 8.89 -19.17
CA ALA A 149 -5.98 8.66 -17.86
C ALA A 149 -4.62 7.95 -18.03
N PRO A 150 -3.74 7.97 -17.02
CA PRO A 150 -2.52 7.18 -17.06
C PRO A 150 -2.79 5.71 -17.34
N TYR A 151 -2.01 5.12 -18.24
CA TYR A 151 -2.03 3.68 -18.46
C TYR A 151 -1.14 3.02 -17.41
N CYS A 152 -1.61 1.96 -16.75
CA CYS A 152 -0.81 1.12 -15.86
C CYS A 152 -1.05 -0.36 -16.23
N GLY A 153 0.01 -1.13 -16.42
CA GLY A 153 -0.13 -2.54 -16.71
C GLY A 153 1.16 -3.21 -17.17
N ILE A 154 0.99 -4.38 -17.79
CA ILE A 154 2.09 -5.14 -18.37
C ILE A 154 2.72 -4.40 -19.54
N ASN A 155 4.00 -4.66 -19.79
CA ASN A 155 4.67 -4.16 -20.97
C ASN A 155 4.15 -4.86 -22.24
N ALA A 156 3.28 -4.18 -22.99
CA ALA A 156 2.71 -4.67 -24.24
C ALA A 156 3.54 -4.31 -25.49
N GLY A 157 4.83 -3.96 -25.32
CA GLY A 157 5.71 -3.58 -26.43
C GLY A 157 5.62 -2.12 -26.83
N PHE A 158 5.40 -1.23 -25.86
CA PHE A 158 5.34 0.22 -26.11
C PHE A 158 6.71 0.78 -26.54
N GLU A 159 6.70 1.65 -27.56
CA GLU A 159 7.91 2.33 -28.04
C GLU A 159 8.64 3.11 -26.94
N ALA A 160 7.88 3.67 -25.99
CA ALA A 160 8.38 4.43 -24.84
C ALA A 160 9.43 3.67 -24.00
N VAL A 161 9.38 2.33 -23.99
CA VAL A 161 10.34 1.49 -23.27
C VAL A 161 11.76 1.67 -23.82
N GLY A 162 11.91 2.05 -25.10
CA GLY A 162 13.19 2.37 -25.71
C GLY A 162 13.89 3.60 -25.12
N TRP A 163 13.19 4.42 -24.34
CA TRP A 163 13.78 5.56 -23.63
C TRP A 163 14.47 5.17 -22.32
N LEU A 164 14.20 3.96 -21.81
CA LEU A 164 14.70 3.48 -20.53
C LEU A 164 16.06 2.80 -20.68
N ALA A 165 16.94 3.00 -19.71
CA ALA A 165 18.18 2.24 -19.62
C ALA A 165 17.86 0.78 -19.24
N GLY A 166 18.05 -0.15 -20.18
CA GLY A 166 17.82 -1.59 -19.92
C GLY A 166 16.38 -2.08 -20.15
N GLY A 167 15.68 -1.51 -21.14
CA GLY A 167 14.27 -1.80 -21.46
C GLY A 167 13.87 -3.28 -21.63
N ALA A 168 14.82 -4.20 -21.87
CA ALA A 168 14.57 -5.64 -21.94
C ALA A 168 14.10 -6.27 -20.61
N SER A 169 14.35 -5.61 -19.48
CA SER A 169 13.97 -6.10 -18.14
C SER A 169 12.57 -5.67 -17.71
N VAL A 170 11.89 -4.81 -18.47
CA VAL A 170 10.62 -4.17 -18.07
C VAL A 170 9.45 -5.15 -18.23
N GLN A 171 8.80 -5.49 -17.11
CA GLN A 171 7.62 -6.37 -17.07
C GLN A 171 6.32 -5.61 -16.83
N SER A 172 6.35 -4.55 -16.00
CA SER A 172 5.22 -3.65 -15.81
C SER A 172 5.64 -2.18 -15.97
N LEU A 173 4.69 -1.33 -16.36
CA LEU A 173 4.92 0.08 -16.60
C LEU A 173 3.68 0.95 -16.36
N ALA A 174 3.92 2.24 -16.15
CA ALA A 174 2.93 3.29 -16.16
C ALA A 174 3.29 4.36 -17.20
N LEU A 175 2.32 4.80 -18.00
CA LEU A 175 2.45 5.86 -19.01
C LEU A 175 1.54 7.03 -18.63
N ILE A 176 2.15 8.18 -18.34
CA ILE A 176 1.47 9.34 -17.75
C ILE A 176 1.55 10.50 -18.76
N PRO A 177 0.42 10.88 -19.39
CA PRO A 177 0.39 12.01 -20.30
C PRO A 177 0.63 13.33 -19.55
N LEU A 178 1.56 14.15 -20.03
CA LEU A 178 1.84 15.46 -19.45
C LEU A 178 1.08 16.53 -20.23
N MET A 179 0.10 17.16 -19.59
CA MET A 179 -0.73 18.19 -20.19
C MET A 179 -0.10 19.58 -20.00
N SER A 180 -0.12 20.39 -21.05
CA SER A 180 0.31 21.78 -20.96
C SER A 180 -0.72 22.61 -20.20
N VAL A 181 -0.35 23.30 -19.13
CA VAL A 181 -1.26 24.25 -18.46
C VAL A 181 -1.34 25.53 -19.29
N ARG A 182 -2.42 25.71 -20.07
CA ARG A 182 -2.76 27.01 -20.67
C ARG A 182 -3.66 27.81 -19.74
N ALA A 183 -3.44 29.13 -19.71
CA ALA A 183 -4.18 30.09 -18.88
C ALA A 183 -5.65 30.33 -19.29
N SER A 184 -6.20 29.58 -20.25
CA SER A 184 -7.57 29.76 -20.75
C SER A 184 -8.38 28.49 -20.51
N ALA A 185 -9.50 28.65 -19.82
CA ALA A 185 -10.34 27.58 -19.28
C ALA A 185 -11.13 26.75 -20.32
N ASP A 186 -11.11 27.11 -21.60
CA ASP A 186 -12.05 26.60 -22.61
C ASP A 186 -11.44 25.70 -23.71
N ALA A 187 -10.16 25.32 -23.60
CA ALA A 187 -9.54 24.39 -24.54
C ALA A 187 -9.02 23.14 -23.81
N LEU A 188 -9.33 21.95 -24.35
CA LEU A 188 -8.61 20.71 -24.02
C LEU A 188 -7.12 21.00 -24.09
N LEU A 189 -6.43 20.87 -22.95
CA LEU A 189 -5.02 21.13 -22.85
C LEU A 189 -4.27 20.12 -23.74
N PRO A 190 -3.48 20.58 -24.73
CA PRO A 190 -2.74 19.64 -25.55
C PRO A 190 -1.74 18.89 -24.67
N VAL A 191 -1.67 17.58 -24.87
CA VAL A 191 -0.60 16.76 -24.30
C VAL A 191 0.71 17.23 -24.92
N SER A 192 1.65 17.65 -24.08
CA SER A 192 2.98 18.16 -24.47
C SER A 192 4.11 17.27 -23.99
N GLY A 193 3.81 16.08 -23.48
CA GLY A 193 4.82 15.13 -23.03
C GLY A 193 4.28 13.80 -22.55
N LEU A 194 5.20 12.89 -22.29
CA LEU A 194 4.94 11.59 -21.69
C LEU A 194 6.02 11.28 -20.64
N LEU A 195 5.56 10.90 -19.45
CA LEU A 195 6.38 10.29 -18.41
C LEU A 195 6.12 8.79 -18.40
N ILE A 196 7.18 7.99 -18.46
CA ILE A 196 7.13 6.54 -18.31
C ILE A 196 7.80 6.14 -16.99
N LEU A 197 7.11 5.30 -16.22
CA LEU A 197 7.65 4.59 -15.05
C LEU A 197 7.65 3.09 -15.36
N ALA A 198 8.68 2.37 -14.96
CA ALA A 198 8.84 0.96 -15.33
C ALA A 198 9.53 0.14 -14.24
N SER A 199 9.19 -1.16 -14.23
CA SER A 199 9.65 -2.11 -13.22
C SER A 199 9.88 -3.49 -13.83
N PRO A 200 10.89 -4.24 -13.35
CA PRO A 200 11.05 -5.66 -13.67
C PRO A 200 10.05 -6.55 -12.93
N ASP A 201 9.38 -6.03 -11.90
CA ASP A 201 8.30 -6.71 -11.20
C ASP A 201 6.98 -6.49 -11.92
N VAL A 202 6.31 -7.57 -12.34
CA VAL A 202 5.02 -7.55 -13.04
C VAL A 202 3.88 -7.00 -12.18
N GLU A 203 3.99 -7.10 -10.85
CA GLU A 203 2.92 -6.69 -9.93
C GLU A 203 3.00 -5.22 -9.50
N ARG A 204 4.08 -4.51 -9.86
CA ARG A 204 4.33 -3.15 -9.37
C ARG A 204 3.38 -2.09 -9.95
N PHE A 205 3.09 -2.15 -11.26
CA PHE A 205 2.20 -1.21 -11.94
C PHE A 205 0.93 -1.91 -12.45
N GLN A 206 0.04 -2.28 -11.54
CA GLN A 206 -1.24 -2.90 -11.87
C GLN A 206 -2.36 -1.88 -12.11
N ALA A 207 -3.28 -2.20 -13.01
CA ALA A 207 -4.50 -1.43 -13.21
C ALA A 207 -5.35 -1.41 -11.92
N GLY A 208 -5.59 -0.21 -11.37
CA GLY A 208 -6.39 -0.02 -10.14
C GLY A 208 -5.59 0.16 -8.85
N MET A 209 -4.26 -0.03 -8.87
CA MET A 209 -3.39 0.30 -7.74
C MET A 209 -3.03 1.79 -7.76
N GLY A 210 -3.58 2.55 -6.81
CA GLY A 210 -3.00 3.82 -6.34
C GLY A 210 -2.56 4.82 -7.43
N VAL A 211 -3.37 5.00 -8.48
CA VAL A 211 -3.10 6.01 -9.52
C VAL A 211 -3.30 7.44 -9.02
N ASP A 212 -3.78 7.62 -7.78
CA ASP A 212 -4.04 8.93 -7.17
C ASP A 212 -2.80 9.85 -7.25
N PHE A 213 -1.60 9.31 -7.02
CA PHE A 213 -0.36 10.09 -7.13
C PHE A 213 0.13 10.31 -8.57
N LEU A 214 -0.43 9.62 -9.56
CA LEU A 214 -0.04 9.77 -10.97
C LEU A 214 -0.90 10.79 -11.72
N VAL A 215 -2.01 11.21 -11.12
CA VAL A 215 -3.00 12.14 -11.70
C VAL A 215 -2.83 13.57 -11.17
N HIS A 216 -2.12 13.75 -10.06
CA HIS A 216 -1.89 15.04 -9.39
C HIS A 216 -0.48 15.56 -9.63
#